data_AF-A0A7X0HPV4-F1
#
_entry.id   AF-A0A7X0HPV4-F1
#
_cell.length_a   1.000
_cell.length_b   1.000
_cell.length_c   1.000
_cell.angle_alpha   90.00
_cell.angle_beta   90.00
_cell.angle_gamma   90.00
#
_symmetry.space_group_name_H-M   'P 1'
#
loop_
_entity.id
_entity.type
_entity.pdbx_description
1 polymer ?
#
loop_
_entity_poly.entity_id
_entity_poly.type
_entity_poly.pdbx_seq_one_letter_code
_entity_poly.pdbx_strand_id
1 'polypeptide(L)' 'MKKLYPLLLILVIMFSFFLQLLGLMELIPLYLTSPILFVSLLLFFIFLNNRNRFKGF' A
#
# COMPACT_ATOMS: atom_id res chain seq x y z
N MET A 1 10.95 -14.50 -9.15
CA MET A 1 10.45 -13.11 -9.31
C MET A 1 9.05 -12.85 -8.72
N LYS A 2 8.00 -13.65 -9.00
CA LYS A 2 6.60 -13.34 -8.59
C LYS A 2 6.26 -13.41 -7.09
N LYS A 3 7.05 -14.14 -6.27
CA LYS A 3 6.83 -14.28 -4.83
C LYS A 3 7.34 -13.09 -3.99
N LEU A 4 8.24 -12.27 -4.54
CA LEU A 4 8.82 -11.13 -3.80
C LEU A 4 7.86 -9.93 -3.73
N TYR A 5 7.08 -9.71 -4.79
CA TYR A 5 6.10 -8.62 -4.89
C TYR A 5 5.09 -8.53 -3.74
N PRO A 6 4.42 -9.62 -3.30
CA PRO A 6 3.48 -9.54 -2.18
C PRO A 6 4.18 -9.20 -0.86
N LEU A 7 5.40 -9.69 -0.63
CA LEU A 7 6.17 -9.38 0.58
C LEU A 7 6.51 -7.88 0.64
N LEU A 8 6.96 -7.33 -0.48
CA LEU A 8 7.30 -5.91 -0.58
C LEU A 8 6.06 -5.02 -0.40
N LEU A 9 4.92 -5.40 -0.97
CA LEU A 9 3.65 -4.70 -0.78
C LEU A 9 3.22 -4.66 0.70
N ILE A 10 3.32 -5.78 1.42
CA ILE A 10 3.00 -5.84 2.85
C ILE A 10 3.92 -4.91 3.64
N LEU A 11 5.22 -4.89 3.32
CA LEU A 11 6.19 -4.03 3.98
C LEU A 11 5.89 -2.54 3.74
N VAL A 12 5.50 -2.16 2.52
CA VAL A 12 5.09 -0.78 2.18
C VAL A 12 3.81 -0.37 2.92
N ILE A 13 2.82 -1.27 3.05
CA ILE A 13 1.60 -1.00 3.82
C ILE A 13 1.92 -0.79 5.29
N MET A 14 2.75 -1.67 5.88
CA MET A 14 3.17 -1.52 7.27
C MET A 14 3.90 -0.19 7.49
N PHE A 15 4.85 0.16 6.63
CA PHE A 15 5.58 1.42 6.73
C PHE A 15 4.65 2.64 6.59
N SER A 16 3.74 2.62 5.62
CA SER A 16 2.77 3.70 5.41
C SER A 16 1.80 3.84 6.59
N PHE A 17 1.43 2.73 7.22
CA PHE A 17 0.60 2.73 8.43
C PHE A 17 1.33 3.35 9.61
N PHE A 18 2.61 3.05 9.81
CA PHE A 18 3.45 3.73 10.82
C PHE A 18 3.53 5.23 10.56
N LEU A 19 3.75 5.66 9.31
CA LEU A 19 3.74 7.08 8.96
C LEU A 19 2.39 7.74 9.25
N GLN A 20 1.27 7.05 9.01
CA GLN A 20 -0.05 7.56 9.34
C GLN A 20 -0.24 7.74 10.86
N LEU A 21 0.28 6.83 11.68
CA LEU A 21 0.27 6.98 13.13
C LEU A 21 1.07 8.22 13.57
N LEU A 22 2.22 8.47 12.96
CA LEU A 22 2.98 9.70 13.20
C LEU A 22 2.21 10.95 12.76
N GLY A 23 1.48 10.87 11.64
CA GLY A 23 0.60 11.94 11.18
C GLY A 23 -0.55 12.23 12.14
N LEU A 24 -1.14 11.19 12.73
CA LEU A 24 -2.17 11.31 13.76
C LEU A 24 -1.66 11.92 15.06
N MET A 25 -0.36 11.75 15.36
CA MET A 25 0.31 12.37 16.50
C MET A 25 0.77 13.81 16.22
N GLU A 26 0.37 14.41 15.09
CA GLU A 26 0.76 15.76 14.64
C GLU A 26 2.28 15.93 14.42
N LEU A 27 3.06 14.84 14.35
CA LEU A 27 4.50 14.88 14.08
C LEU A 27 4.81 15.16 12.60
N ILE A 28 3.89 14.76 11.73
CA ILE A 28 3.98 14.90 10.27
C ILE A 28 2.61 15.39 9.78
N PRO A 29 2.52 16.21 8.72
CA PRO A 29 1.22 16.67 8.25
C PRO A 29 0.36 15.52 7.71
N LEU A 30 -0.88 15.43 8.19
CA LEU A 30 -1.86 14.42 7.77
C LEU A 30 -2.12 14.44 6.25
N TYR A 31 -2.04 15.62 5.62
CA TYR A 31 -2.20 15.74 4.16
C TYR A 31 -1.09 15.05 3.37
N LEU A 32 0.05 14.72 4.00
CA LEU A 32 1.15 13.99 3.37
C LEU A 32 1.07 12.49 3.67
N THR A 33 0.78 12.12 4.93
CA THR A 33 0.72 10.71 5.34
C THR A 33 -0.48 9.98 4.74
N SER A 34 -1.63 10.67 4.62
CA SER A 34 -2.88 10.07 4.15
C SER A 34 -2.83 9.67 2.67
N PRO A 35 -2.29 10.49 1.72
CA PRO A 35 -2.06 10.06 0.36
C PRO A 35 -1.10 8.86 0.23
N ILE A 36 -0.06 8.81 1.07
CA ILE A 36 0.91 7.70 1.05
C ILE A 36 0.23 6.39 1.43
N LEU A 37 -0.55 6.38 2.52
CA LEU A 37 -1.35 5.24 2.92
C LEU A 37 -2.36 4.84 1.84
N PHE A 38 -3.03 5.81 1.23
CA PHE A 38 -4.01 5.57 0.17
C PHE A 38 -3.38 4.89 -1.06
N VAL A 39 -2.25 5.41 -1.57
CA VAL A 39 -1.55 4.81 -2.71
C VAL A 39 -1.07 3.41 -2.39
N SER A 40 -0.56 3.18 -1.17
CA SER A 40 -0.14 1.85 -0.73
C SER A 40 -1.29 0.84 -0.76
N LEU A 41 -2.47 1.22 -0.25
CA LEU A 41 -3.66 0.37 -0.29
C LEU A 41 -4.17 0.16 -1.71
N LEU A 42 -4.17 1.20 -2.54
CA LEU A 42 -4.60 1.11 -3.95
C LEU A 42 -3.72 0.13 -4.74
N LEU A 43 -2.40 0.21 -4.57
CA LEU A 43 -1.47 -0.75 -5.19
C LEU A 43 -1.72 -2.19 -4.70
N PHE A 44 -2.04 -2.37 -3.43
CA PHE A 44 -2.41 -3.66 -2.88
C PHE A 44 -3.68 -4.23 -3.52
N PHE A 45 -4.73 -3.41 -3.67
CA PHE A 45 -5.96 -3.83 -4.36
C PHE A 45 -5.74 -4.13 -5.84
N ILE A 46 -4.92 -3.33 -6.54
CA ILE A 46 -4.54 -3.62 -7.93
C ILE A 46 -3.81 -4.97 -8.02
N PHE A 47 -2.87 -5.23 -7.11
CA PHE A 47 -2.14 -6.49 -7.07
C PHE A 47 -3.06 -7.69 -6.81
N LEU A 48 -4.02 -7.56 -5.88
CA LEU A 48 -5.04 -8.58 -5.63
C LEU A 48 -5.93 -8.81 -6.86
N ASN A 49 -6.37 -7.73 -7.50
CA ASN A 49 -7.24 -7.79 -8.68
C ASN A 49 -6.52 -8.44 -9.89
N ASN A 50 -5.23 -8.18 -10.06
CA ASN A 50 -4.43 -8.78 -11.13
C ASN A 50 -4.23 -10.30 -10.98
N ARG A 51 -4.51 -10.90 -9.82
CA ARG A 51 -4.46 -12.37 -9.65
C ARG A 51 -5.65 -13.10 -10.27
N ASN A 52 -6.81 -12.45 -10.36
CA ASN A 52 -8.06 -13.07 -10.82
C ASN A 52 -8.52 -12.56 -12.19
N ARG A 53 -7.66 -11.90 -12.95
CA ARG A 53 -7.99 -11.53 -14.33
C ARG A 53 -8.03 -12.77 -15.22
N PHE A 54 -9.18 -13.00 -15.85
CA PHE A 54 -9.30 -13.90 -16.98
C PHE A 54 -8.29 -13.44 -18.05
N LYS A 55 -7.27 -14.27 -18.28
CA LYS A 55 -6.37 -14.12 -19.42
C LYS A 55 -7.14 -14.68 -20.60
N GLY A 56 -7.89 -13.83 -21.28
CA GLY A 56 -8.57 -14.23 -22.52
C GLY A 56 -7.60 -14.90 -23.49
N PHE A 57 -8.18 -15.76 -24.34
CA PHE A 57 -7.50 -16.47 -25.43
C PHE A 57 -6.60 -15.55 -26.27
#